data_AF-G4RM87-F1
#
_entry.id   AF-G4RM87-F1
#
_cell.length_a   1.000
_cell.length_b   1.000
_cell.length_c   1.000
_cell.angle_alpha   90.00
_cell.angle_beta   90.00
_cell.angle_gamma   90.00
#
_symmetry.space_group_name_H-M   'P 1'
#
loop_
_entity.id
_entity.type
_entity.pdbx_description
1 polymer ?
#
loop_
_entity_poly.entity_id
_entity_poly.type
_entity_poly.pdbx_seq_one_letter_code
_entity_poly.pdbx_strand_id
1 'polypeptide(L)' 'MELAKRSGRRGWVLVKLPNELIGAFQSPSEAKRAAREPGVYVLVDNT' A
#
# COMPACT_ATOMS: atom_id res chain seq x y z
N MET A 1 7.29 -5.84 1.49
CA MET A 1 6.67 -6.44 2.70
C MET A 1 7.37 -6.05 4.01
N GLU A 2 8.70 -5.89 4.04
CA GLU A 2 9.43 -5.63 5.29
C GLU A 2 9.09 -4.28 5.94
N LEU A 3 8.81 -3.23 5.15
CA LEU A 3 8.36 -1.92 5.62
C LEU A 3 6.97 -1.95 6.30
N ALA A 4 6.06 -2.78 5.79
CA ALA A 4 4.73 -2.96 6.39
C ALA A 4 4.83 -3.72 7.73
N LYS A 5 5.77 -4.66 7.85
CA LYS A 5 6.06 -5.37 9.11
C LYS A 5 6.80 -4.49 10.11
N ARG A 6 7.74 -3.64 9.67
CA ARG A 6 8.54 -2.76 10.54
C ARG A 6 7.77 -1.56 11.11
N SER A 7 6.70 -1.10 10.46
CA SER A 7 5.99 0.09 10.92
C SER A 7 5.11 -0.16 12.16
N GLY A 8 4.75 -1.41 12.47
CA GLY A 8 3.80 -1.76 13.54
C GLY A 8 2.41 -1.15 13.36
N ARG A 9 2.13 -0.50 12.21
CA ARG A 9 0.87 0.16 11.91
C ARG A 9 -0.02 -0.82 11.14
N ARG A 10 -1.09 -1.25 11.79
CA ARG A 10 -2.21 -1.99 11.18
C ARG A 10 -2.87 -1.10 10.11
N GLY A 11 -3.13 -1.64 8.93
CA GLY A 11 -3.78 -0.91 7.84
C GLY A 11 -3.55 -1.51 6.45
N TRP A 12 -3.58 -0.65 5.45
CA TRP A 12 -3.55 -1.00 4.04
C TRP A 12 -2.24 -0.56 3.39
N VAL A 13 -1.74 -1.35 2.46
CA VAL A 13 -0.47 -1.08 1.78
C VAL A 13 -0.70 -1.06 0.28
N LEU A 14 -0.17 -0.03 -0.39
CA LEU A 14 -0.19 0.06 -1.85
C LEU A 14 1.17 -0.31 -2.42
N VAL A 15 1.19 -1.33 -3.29
CA VAL A 15 2.40 -1.79 -3.99
C VAL A 15 2.20 -1.59 -5.48
N LYS A 16 3.12 -0.91 -6.16
CA LYS A 16 3.19 -0.81 -7.62
C LYS A 16 4.10 -1.92 -8.14
N LEU A 17 3.60 -2.71 -9.09
CA LEU A 17 4.39 -3.80 -9.65
C LEU A 17 5.59 -3.29 -10.45
N PRO A 18 6.75 -3.98 -10.39
CA PRO A 18 6.90 -5.29 -9.76
C PRO A 18 7.05 -5.29 -8.24
N ASN A 19 7.60 -4.25 -7.59
CA ASN A 19 7.94 -4.33 -6.15
C ASN A 19 8.08 -2.97 -5.43
N GLU A 20 7.51 -1.89 -5.95
CA GLU A 20 7.64 -0.56 -5.36
C GLU A 20 6.55 -0.33 -4.29
N LEU A 21 6.95 -0.06 -3.05
CA LEU A 21 6.01 0.32 -1.98
C LEU A 21 5.68 1.80 -2.10
N ILE A 22 4.43 2.12 -2.45
CA ILE A 22 3.98 3.50 -2.59
C ILE A 22 3.63 4.12 -1.23
N GLY A 23 3.04 3.34 -0.33
CA GLY A 23 2.71 3.83 1.01
C GLY A 23 1.90 2.86 1.86
N ALA A 24 1.75 3.22 3.13
CA ALA A 24 0.85 2.59 4.08
C ALA A 24 -0.25 3.58 4.48
N PHE A 25 -1.49 3.10 4.51
CA PHE A 25 -2.72 3.88 4.64
C PHE A 25 -3.60 3.27 5.71
N GLN A 26 -4.49 4.08 6.30
CA GLN A 26 -5.42 3.57 7.32
C GLN A 26 -6.66 2.94 6.69
N SER A 27 -6.98 3.30 5.44
CA SER A 27 -8.16 2.80 4.73
C SER A 27 -7.88 2.46 3.25
N PRO A 28 -8.67 1.56 2.64
CA PRO A 28 -8.59 1.26 1.20
C PRO A 28 -8.79 2.48 0.31
N SER A 29 -9.68 3.39 0.73
CA SER A 29 -10.07 4.57 -0.03
C SER A 29 -8.90 5.55 -0.19
N GLU A 30 -8.09 5.72 0.84
CA GLU A 30 -6.86 6.51 0.79
C GLU A 30 -5.83 5.89 -0.16
N ALA A 31 -5.62 4.57 -0.06
CA ALA A 31 -4.70 3.86 -0.94
C ALA A 31 -5.12 3.98 -2.42
N LYS A 32 -6.42 3.85 -2.72
CA LYS A 32 -6.95 4.04 -4.08
C LYS A 32 -6.76 5.47 -4.59
N ARG A 33 -6.90 6.48 -3.71
CA ARG A 33 -6.61 7.88 -4.06
C ARG A 33 -5.13 8.14 -4.35
N ALA A 34 -4.22 7.36 -3.77
CA ALA A 34 -2.79 7.45 -4.02
C ALA A 34 -2.38 6.79 -5.36
N ALA A 35 -3.15 5.83 -5.86
CA ALA A 35 -2.94 5.16 -7.15
C ALA A 35 -3.30 6.02 -8.38
N ARG A 36 -2.99 7.32 -8.36
CA ARG A 36 -3.31 8.29 -9.43
C ARG A 36 -2.43 8.17 -10.66
N GLU A 37 -1.28 7.52 -10.56
CA GLU A 37 -0.41 7.27 -11.71
C GLU A 37 -0.85 6.02 -12.49
N PRO A 38 -0.60 5.94 -13.81
CA PRO A 38 -0.78 4.71 -14.58
C PRO A 38 0.13 3.59 -14.06
N GLY A 39 -0.43 2.43 -13.79
CA GLY A 39 0.32 1.27 -13.33
C GLY A 39 -0.57 0.14 -12.81
N VAL A 40 0.02 -1.03 -12.59
CA VAL A 40 -0.64 -2.14 -11.90
C VAL A 40 -0.33 -2.06 -10.42
N TYR A 41 -1.37 -1.93 -9.61
CA TYR A 41 -1.27 -1.78 -8.17
C TYR A 41 -1.89 -2.98 -7.46
N VAL A 42 -1.24 -3.42 -6.37
CA VAL A 42 -1.77 -4.40 -5.44
C VAL A 42 -2.05 -3.71 -4.12
N LEU A 43 -3.30 -3.79 -3.67
CA LEU A 43 -3.73 -3.34 -2.37
C LEU A 43 -3.69 -4.53 -1.41
N VAL A 44 -2.90 -4.41 -0.33
CA VAL A 44 -2.70 -5.48 0.66
C VAL A 44 -3.18 -5.01 2.02
N ASP A 45 -4.04 -5.80 2.67
CA ASP A 45 -4.39 -5.63 4.08
C ASP A 45 -3.28 -6.24 4.95
N ASN A 46 -2.76 -5.49 5.94
CA ASN A 46 -1.72 -5.96 6.86
C ASN A 46 -2.18 -6.00 8.33
N THR A 47 -3.49 -5.91 8.58
CA THR A 47 -4.08 -5.93 9.94
C THR A 47 -3.64 -7.11 10.81
#